data_AF-A0A7Y1ASZ8-F1
#
_entry.id   AF-A0A7Y1ASZ8-F1
#
_cell.length_a   1.000
_cell.length_b   1.000
_cell.length_c   1.000
_cell.angle_alpha   90.00
_cell.angle_beta   90.00
_cell.angle_gamma   90.00
#
_symmetry.space_group_name_H-M   'P 1'
#
loop_
_entity.id
_entity.type
_entity.pdbx_description
1 polymer ?
#
loop_
_entity_poly.entity_id
_entity_poly.type
_entity_poly.pdbx_seq_one_letter_code
_entity_poly.pdbx_strand_id
1 'polypeptide(L)'
;MSHPRRFFPKHIQAIHRFMLPDFHPWAGECRKLDIAKNDTIFLANQEIESEFNDMWLRLKKSDFLSDLNGDLKGFAAEAGVAFGSINHIHPFREW
;
A
#
# COMPACT_ATOMS: atom_id res chain seq x y z
N MET A 1 -22.16 1.74 8.09
CA MET A 1 -21.19 0.96 8.89
C MET A 1 -19.81 1.54 8.62
N SER A 2 -19.17 2.20 9.60
CA SER A 2 -17.81 2.73 9.43
C SER A 2 -16.82 1.58 9.45
N HIS A 3 -16.24 1.22 8.30
CA HIS A 3 -15.08 0.34 8.30
C HIS A 3 -13.98 1.01 9.12
N PRO A 4 -13.41 0.34 10.15
CA PRO A 4 -12.36 0.94 10.94
C PRO A 4 -11.19 1.23 9.99
N ARG A 5 -10.84 2.51 9.88
CA ARG A 5 -9.67 3.01 9.15
C ARG A 5 -8.41 2.49 9.85
N ARG A 6 -8.12 1.21 9.65
CA ARG A 6 -6.99 0.48 10.23
C ARG A 6 -5.72 0.96 9.53
N PHE A 7 -4.66 1.20 10.31
CA PHE A 7 -3.33 1.56 9.84
C PHE A 7 -2.96 0.82 8.54
N PHE A 8 -2.64 1.58 7.47
CA PHE A 8 -2.52 1.07 6.10
C PHE A 8 -1.67 -0.18 5.96
N PRO A 9 -0.45 -0.24 6.55
CA PRO A 9 0.40 -1.42 6.45
C PRO A 9 -0.29 -2.68 6.96
N LYS A 10 -0.93 -2.62 8.12
CA LYS A 10 -1.63 -3.77 8.70
C LYS A 10 -2.83 -4.19 7.85
N HIS A 11 -3.48 -3.24 7.18
CA HIS A 11 -4.60 -3.56 6.30
C HIS A 11 -4.12 -4.28 5.04
N ILE A 12 -3.11 -3.73 4.34
CA ILE A 12 -2.55 -4.37 3.14
C ILE A 12 -1.90 -5.72 3.47
N GLN A 13 -1.22 -5.85 4.60
CA GLN A 13 -0.68 -7.14 5.08
C GLN A 13 -1.80 -8.16 5.31
N ALA A 14 -2.94 -7.75 5.86
CA ALA A 14 -4.09 -8.63 6.05
C ALA A 14 -4.71 -9.07 4.72
N ILE A 15 -4.82 -8.16 3.74
CA ILE A 15 -5.29 -8.48 2.39
C ILE A 15 -4.33 -9.47 1.72
N HIS A 16 -3.03 -9.20 1.77
CA HIS A 16 -2.00 -10.07 1.20
C HIS A 16 -2.02 -11.48 1.82
N ARG A 17 -2.15 -11.57 3.15
CA ARG A 17 -2.33 -12.85 3.84
C ARG A 17 -3.60 -13.58 3.40
N PHE A 18 -4.70 -12.87 3.18
CA PHE A 18 -5.96 -13.46 2.75
C PHE A 18 -5.93 -13.96 1.29
N MET A 19 -5.21 -13.26 0.41
CA MET A 19 -5.12 -13.61 -1.02
C MET A 19 -4.14 -14.78 -1.28
N LEU A 20 -3.14 -14.95 -0.42
CA LEU A 20 -2.18 -16.04 -0.53
C LEU A 20 -2.70 -17.30 0.18
N PRO A 21 -2.60 -18.48 -0.44
CA PRO A 21 -2.92 -19.73 0.23
C PRO A 21 -2.04 -19.98 1.46
N ASP A 22 -2.54 -20.78 2.41
CA ASP A 22 -1.91 -21.11 3.70
C ASP A 22 -0.49 -21.72 3.62
N PHE A 23 0.01 -22.07 2.43
CA PHE A 23 1.32 -22.68 2.23
C PHE A 23 2.49 -21.70 2.10
N HIS A 24 2.25 -20.38 2.26
CA HIS A 24 3.30 -19.36 2.22
C HIS A 24 3.60 -18.81 3.63
N PRO A 25 4.71 -19.21 4.28
CA PRO A 25 5.06 -18.74 5.62
C PRO A 25 5.21 -17.21 5.75
N TRP A 26 5.46 -16.54 4.63
CA TRP A 26 5.65 -15.08 4.54
C TRP A 26 4.36 -14.32 4.20
N ALA A 27 3.20 -14.99 4.17
CA ALA A 27 1.92 -14.36 3.86
C ALA A 27 1.58 -13.22 4.85
N GLY A 28 1.44 -12.02 4.31
CA GLY A 28 1.24 -10.78 5.05
C GLY A 28 2.51 -10.16 5.66
N GLU A 29 3.71 -10.67 5.37
CA GLU A 29 4.97 -10.07 5.83
C GLU A 29 5.61 -9.19 4.75
N CYS A 30 5.99 -7.97 5.10
CA CYS A 30 6.79 -7.13 4.20
C CYS A 30 8.14 -7.79 3.89
N ARG A 31 8.63 -7.59 2.67
CA ARG A 31 9.93 -8.10 2.23
C ARG A 31 11.07 -7.49 3.06
N LYS A 32 12.10 -8.30 3.27
CA LYS A 32 13.33 -7.94 4.00
C LYS A 32 14.55 -7.83 3.10
N LEU A 33 14.33 -7.91 1.79
CA LEU A 33 15.36 -7.87 0.76
C LEU A 33 14.90 -6.90 -0.33
N ASP A 34 15.88 -6.30 -1.00
CA ASP A 34 15.64 -5.48 -2.18
C ASP A 34 15.31 -6.38 -3.37
N ILE A 35 14.44 -5.89 -4.25
CA ILE A 35 13.95 -6.62 -5.42
C ILE A 35 13.83 -5.68 -6.61
N ALA A 36 13.87 -6.28 -7.79
CA ALA A 36 13.63 -5.59 -9.04
C ALA A 36 12.67 -6.42 -9.90
N LYS A 37 11.97 -5.76 -10.82
CA LYS A 37 11.21 -6.38 -11.89
C LYS A 37 11.75 -5.85 -13.22
N ASN A 38 12.34 -6.73 -14.02
CA ASN A 38 13.11 -6.34 -15.20
C ASN A 38 14.18 -5.30 -14.80
N ASP A 39 14.19 -4.15 -15.48
CA ASP A 39 15.14 -3.06 -15.23
C ASP A 39 14.66 -2.07 -14.14
N THR A 40 13.53 -2.32 -13.49
CA THR A 40 12.96 -1.44 -12.46
C THR A 40 13.25 -1.96 -11.06
N ILE A 41 14.02 -1.19 -10.28
CA ILE A 41 14.27 -1.45 -8.87
C ILE A 41 13.14 -0.83 -8.05
N PHE A 42 12.57 -1.60 -7.11
CA PHE A 42 11.57 -1.09 -6.17
C PHE A 42 12.24 -0.40 -4.97
N LEU A 43 11.45 0.27 -4.13
CA LEU A 43 11.94 0.95 -2.92
C LEU A 43 12.91 0.08 -2.09
N ALA A 44 13.90 0.67 -1.41
CA ALA A 44 14.74 -0.11 -0.51
C ALA A 44 13.88 -0.73 0.61
N ASN A 45 14.13 -1.98 0.98
CA ASN A 45 13.29 -2.71 1.94
C ASN A 45 13.22 -2.03 3.31
N GLN A 46 14.29 -1.32 3.69
CA GLN A 46 14.40 -0.57 4.95
C GLN A 46 13.50 0.67 4.99
N GLU A 47 13.06 1.16 3.82
CA GLU A 47 12.24 2.38 3.70
C GLU A 47 10.74 2.07 3.62
N ILE A 48 10.34 0.79 3.46
CA ILE A 48 8.94 0.37 3.26
C ILE A 48 8.01 0.93 4.34
N GLU A 49 8.39 0.84 5.62
CA GLU A 49 7.54 1.28 6.72
C GLU A 49 7.35 2.80 6.72
N SER A 50 8.43 3.55 6.45
CA SER A 50 8.40 5.02 6.39
C SER A 50 7.54 5.51 5.24
N GLU A 51 7.76 5.00 4.02
CA GLU A 51 7.00 5.42 2.83
C GLU A 51 5.50 5.09 2.96
N PHE A 52 5.16 3.94 3.55
CA PHE A 52 3.77 3.64 3.86
C PHE A 52 3.17 4.62 4.88
N ASN A 53 3.93 4.99 5.91
CA ASN A 53 3.47 5.93 6.91
C ASN A 53 3.19 7.31 6.28
N ASP A 54 4.06 7.78 5.38
CA ASP A 54 3.89 9.06 4.70
C ASP A 54 2.66 9.06 3.78
N MET A 55 2.48 7.99 3.00
CA MET A 55 1.28 7.83 2.19
C MET A 55 0.02 7.72 3.07
N TRP A 56 0.07 7.01 4.20
CA TRP A 56 -1.06 6.93 5.14
C TRP A 56 -1.41 8.30 5.73
N LEU A 57 -0.41 9.10 6.13
CA LEU A 57 -0.62 10.45 6.65
C LEU A 57 -1.26 11.36 5.59
N ARG A 58 -0.82 11.25 4.33
CA ARG A 58 -1.45 11.94 3.18
C ARG A 58 -2.91 11.54 3.02
N LEU A 59 -3.21 10.25 2.96
CA LEU A 59 -4.58 9.75 2.82
C LEU A 59 -5.45 10.15 4.02
N LYS A 60 -4.91 10.08 5.24
CA LYS A 60 -5.63 10.51 6.44
C LYS A 60 -5.98 11.99 6.40
N LYS A 61 -5.10 12.83 5.85
CA LYS A 61 -5.34 14.28 5.68
C LYS A 61 -6.50 14.57 4.71
N SER A 62 -6.68 13.75 3.67
CA SER A 62 -7.81 13.83 2.73
C SER A 62 -9.05 13.04 3.18
N ASP A 63 -9.17 12.72 4.47
CA ASP A 63 -10.24 11.85 5.00
C ASP A 63 -10.34 10.48 4.27
N PHE A 64 -9.26 10.01 3.65
CA PHE A 64 -9.20 8.85 2.76
C PHE A 64 -9.92 9.07 1.43
N LEU A 65 -9.68 10.23 0.82
CA LEU A 65 -10.24 10.67 -0.46
C LEU A 65 -11.76 10.92 -0.46
N SER A 66 -12.43 10.79 0.70
CA SER A 66 -13.86 11.12 0.81
C SER A 66 -14.13 12.61 0.82
N ASP A 67 -13.12 13.44 1.06
CA ASP A 67 -13.18 14.90 0.86
C ASP A 67 -13.38 15.29 -0.61
N LEU A 68 -13.08 14.39 -1.55
CA LEU A 68 -13.28 14.55 -3.00
C LEU A 68 -14.63 14.00 -3.48
N ASN A 69 -15.57 13.72 -2.58
CA ASN A 69 -16.90 13.22 -2.96
C ASN A 69 -17.61 14.19 -3.93
N GLY A 70 -18.01 13.69 -5.10
CA GLY A 70 -18.59 14.50 -6.18
C GLY A 70 -17.56 15.07 -7.18
N ASP A 71 -16.26 15.00 -6.91
CA ASP A 71 -15.18 15.31 -7.86
C ASP A 71 -14.49 14.03 -8.33
N LEU A 72 -15.06 13.40 -9.36
CA LEU A 72 -14.52 12.15 -9.92
C LEU A 72 -13.11 12.32 -10.51
N LYS A 73 -12.78 13.50 -11.05
CA LYS A 73 -11.46 13.73 -11.67
C LYS A 73 -10.39 13.89 -10.60
N GLY A 74 -10.67 14.67 -9.56
CA GLY A 74 -9.80 14.79 -8.39
C GLY A 74 -9.59 13.44 -7.71
N PHE A 75 -10.67 12.69 -7.48
CA PHE A 75 -10.59 11.34 -6.92
C PHE A 75 -9.69 10.42 -7.75
N ALA A 76 -9.89 10.36 -9.07
CA ALA A 76 -9.09 9.51 -9.95
C ALA A 76 -7.60 9.88 -9.93
N ALA A 77 -7.29 11.18 -9.89
CA ALA A 77 -5.91 11.66 -9.81
C ALA A 77 -5.24 11.23 -8.49
N GLU A 78 -5.87 11.50 -7.33
CA GLU A 78 -5.29 11.18 -6.03
C GLU A 78 -5.25 9.67 -5.76
N ALA A 79 -6.27 8.92 -6.21
CA ALA A 79 -6.25 7.45 -6.16
C ALA A 79 -5.12 6.87 -7.02
N GLY A 80 -4.86 7.47 -8.19
CA GLY A 80 -3.73 7.10 -9.05
C GLY A 80 -2.39 7.33 -8.36
N VAL A 81 -2.23 8.42 -7.61
CA VAL A 81 -1.02 8.68 -6.83
C VAL A 81 -0.85 7.64 -5.72
N ALA A 82 -1.90 7.37 -4.94
CA ALA A 82 -1.84 6.35 -3.88
C ALA A 82 -1.51 4.96 -4.44
N PHE A 83 -2.12 4.57 -5.57
CA PHE A 83 -1.82 3.32 -6.25
C PHE A 83 -0.37 3.27 -6.76
N GLY A 84 0.13 4.35 -7.33
CA GLY A 84 1.52 4.50 -7.74
C GLY A 84 2.50 4.33 -6.58
N SER A 85 2.19 4.92 -5.42
CA SER A 85 2.99 4.75 -4.19
C SER A 85 3.04 3.29 -3.74
N ILE A 86 1.90 2.58 -3.71
CA ILE A 86 1.88 1.15 -3.35
C ILE A 86 2.74 0.33 -4.32
N ASN A 87 2.64 0.59 -5.63
CA ASN A 87 3.44 -0.08 -6.64
C ASN A 87 4.94 0.21 -6.51
N HIS A 88 5.32 1.44 -6.14
CA HIS A 88 6.71 1.81 -5.91
C HIS A 88 7.29 1.13 -4.65
N ILE A 89 6.51 1.12 -3.56
CA ILE A 89 6.89 0.45 -2.31
C ILE A 89 7.07 -1.05 -2.55
N HIS A 90 6.17 -1.66 -3.33
CA HIS A 90 6.16 -3.09 -3.66
C HIS A 90 6.46 -3.96 -2.43
N PRO A 91 5.56 -3.96 -1.44
CA PRO A 91 5.91 -4.30 -0.06
C PRO A 91 6.18 -5.79 0.17
N PHE A 92 5.73 -6.66 -0.72
CA PHE A 92 5.81 -8.11 -0.55
C PHE A 92 6.82 -8.73 -1.51
N ARG A 93 7.23 -9.97 -1.21
CA ARG A 93 8.17 -10.72 -2.05
C ARG A 93 7.53 -11.19 -3.36
N GLU A 94 6.28 -11.64 -3.26
CA GLU A 94 5.42 -12.02 -4.37
C GLU A 94 4.06 -11.39 -4.09
N TRP A 95 3.41 -10.86 -5.14
CA TRP A 95 2.18 -10.03 -5.15
C TRP A 95 2.39 -8.56 -4.79
#